data_AF-A0A3R6L5W6-F1
#
_entry.id   AF-A0A3R6L5W6-F1
#
_cell.length_a   1.000
_cell.length_b   1.000
_cell.length_c   1.000
_cell.angle_alpha   90.00
_cell.angle_beta   90.00
_cell.angle_gamma   90.00
#
_symmetry.space_group_name_H-M   'P 1'
#
loop_
_entity.id
_entity.type
_entity.pdbx_description
1 polymer ?
#
loop_
_entity_poly.entity_id
_entity_poly.type
_entity_poly.pdbx_seq_one_letter_code
_entity_poly.pdbx_strand_id
1 'polypeptide(L)'
;MFSKELENLIQATLEDGVLEDYEKAALVKRATAEGVDLTELEIYINSILQKRKKEHDLAEDAKQEKIDQKKKEEFGRVCPNCGRQIPPMTVKCECGYEITTPVNSVSSVQILSKKLSEITLTESEKKEIEEAAPFQKNGLKEKFIADKKIDIISTFPVPNTKEDIIEFLALSVAGTNKKLGFLDIKINCYKMVAIAGIIIPIVGWMFGALFLISKSFAEEKLKKAWREKFDQVMSKGRSLRGDAEFTKQLDYYESILEE
;
A
#
# COMPACT_ATOMS: atom_id res chain seq x y z
N MET A 1 39.89 28.61 13.26
CA MET A 1 38.90 28.33 14.33
C MET A 1 39.01 29.45 15.34
N PHE A 2 37.89 30.07 15.71
CA PHE A 2 37.86 31.19 16.66
C PHE A 2 38.28 30.73 18.06
N SER A 3 38.64 31.68 18.93
CA SER A 3 38.81 31.38 20.34
C SER A 3 37.47 30.94 20.93
N LYS A 4 37.50 30.10 21.98
CA LYS A 4 36.28 29.64 22.66
C LYS A 4 35.46 30.80 23.22
N GLU A 5 36.12 31.88 23.65
CA GLU A 5 35.45 33.06 24.20
C GLU A 5 34.70 33.84 23.12
N LEU A 6 35.32 34.05 21.95
CA LEU A 6 34.69 34.70 20.81
C LEU A 6 33.54 33.85 20.24
N GLU A 7 33.73 32.53 20.15
CA GLU A 7 32.67 31.62 19.68
C GLU A 7 31.45 31.62 20.63
N ASN A 8 31.68 31.58 21.94
CA ASN A 8 30.59 31.69 22.93
C ASN A 8 29.86 33.03 22.84
N LEU A 9 30.60 34.14 22.63
CA LEU A 9 30.00 35.45 22.46
C LEU A 9 29.14 35.52 21.20
N ILE A 10 29.63 34.99 20.08
CA ILE A 10 28.87 34.90 18.82
C ILE A 10 27.59 34.08 19.03
N GLN A 11 27.70 32.92 19.71
CA GLN A 11 26.55 32.03 19.90
C GLN A 11 25.49 32.60 20.85
N ALA A 12 25.90 33.32 21.90
CA ALA A 12 25.00 34.01 22.82
C ALA A 12 24.30 35.20 22.16
N THR A 13 25.03 35.94 21.31
CA THR A 13 24.48 37.09 20.57
C THR A 13 23.45 36.64 19.54
N LEU A 14 23.73 35.56 18.81
CA LEU A 14 22.87 35.05 17.73
C LEU A 14 21.80 34.04 18.21
N GLU A 15 21.44 34.05 19.50
CA GLU A 15 20.50 33.09 20.07
C GLU A 15 19.07 33.32 19.57
N ASP A 16 18.67 34.58 19.42
CA ASP A 16 17.37 35.01 18.90
C ASP A 16 17.30 35.01 17.35
N GLY A 17 18.44 34.78 16.68
CA GLY A 17 18.56 34.77 15.23
C GLY A 17 18.54 36.16 14.58
N VAL A 18 18.70 37.23 15.38
CA VAL A 18 18.85 38.61 14.93
C VAL A 18 20.27 39.06 15.26
N LEU A 19 20.83 39.96 14.45
CA LEU A 19 22.11 40.59 14.76
C LEU A 19 21.93 42.09 14.64
N GLU A 20 21.97 42.78 15.76
CA GLU A 20 21.86 44.23 15.79
C GLU A 20 23.20 44.91 15.44
N ASP A 21 23.15 46.16 14.98
CA ASP A 21 24.33 46.88 14.51
C ASP A 21 25.39 47.07 15.62
N TYR A 22 24.96 47.28 16.86
CA TYR A 22 25.87 47.42 18.00
C TYR A 22 26.54 46.08 18.36
N GLU A 23 25.85 44.97 18.17
CA GLU A 23 26.35 43.62 18.43
C GLU A 23 27.39 43.23 17.38
N LYS A 24 27.09 43.54 16.11
CA LYS A 24 28.06 43.40 15.01
C LYS A 24 29.34 44.20 15.31
N ALA A 25 29.20 45.45 15.77
CA ALA A 25 30.35 46.28 16.13
C ALA A 25 31.17 45.69 17.29
N ALA A 26 30.51 45.12 18.31
CA ALA A 26 31.17 44.47 19.44
C ALA A 26 31.95 43.22 19.02
N LEU A 27 31.35 42.37 18.17
CA LEU A 27 32.00 41.17 17.63
C LEU A 27 33.22 41.51 16.76
N VAL A 28 33.10 42.52 15.89
CA VAL A 28 34.22 43.00 15.05
C VAL A 28 35.36 43.56 15.91
N LYS A 29 35.04 44.33 16.94
CA LYS A 29 36.04 44.87 17.88
C LYS A 29 36.78 43.76 18.63
N ARG A 30 36.10 42.68 19.00
CA ARG A 30 36.72 41.54 19.68
C ARG A 30 37.56 40.70 18.71
N ALA A 31 37.05 40.41 17.52
CA ALA A 31 37.74 39.66 16.48
C ALA A 31 39.03 40.36 16.02
N THR A 32 39.01 41.68 15.84
CA THR A 32 40.20 42.46 15.51
C THR A 32 41.26 42.43 16.62
N ALA A 33 40.84 42.47 17.89
CA ALA A 33 41.76 42.34 19.01
C ALA A 33 42.41 40.95 19.10
N GLU A 34 41.72 39.91 18.62
CA GLU A 34 42.21 38.53 18.55
C GLU A 34 42.96 38.21 17.24
N GLY A 35 43.09 39.19 16.32
CA GLY A 35 43.78 39.01 15.04
C GLY A 35 43.04 38.10 14.05
N VAL A 36 41.72 38.00 14.18
CA VAL A 36 40.85 37.16 13.33
C VAL A 36 40.51 37.88 12.02
N ASP A 37 40.45 37.13 10.92
CA ASP A 37 40.02 37.66 9.63
C ASP A 37 38.52 38.04 9.64
N LEU A 38 38.23 39.27 9.22
CA LEU A 38 36.87 39.81 9.24
C LEU A 38 35.94 39.12 8.24
N THR A 39 36.48 38.64 7.12
CA THR A 39 35.70 37.94 6.09
C THR A 39 35.28 36.57 6.61
N GLU A 40 36.19 35.84 7.25
CA GLU A 40 35.87 34.56 7.91
C GLU A 40 34.83 34.72 9.02
N LEU A 41 34.92 35.79 9.82
CA LEU A 41 33.92 36.10 10.85
C LEU A 41 32.53 36.35 10.24
N GLU A 42 32.44 37.15 9.17
CA GLU A 42 31.18 37.46 8.52
C GLU A 42 30.55 36.21 7.86
N ILE A 43 31.36 35.35 7.22
CA ILE A 43 30.89 34.07 6.70
C ILE A 43 30.33 33.19 7.81
N TYR A 44 31.02 33.11 8.96
CA TYR A 44 30.59 32.30 10.08
C TYR A 44 29.27 32.80 10.70
N ILE A 45 29.17 34.11 10.98
CA ILE A 45 27.95 34.74 11.48
C ILE A 45 26.77 34.49 10.54
N ASN A 46 26.95 34.69 9.24
CA ASN A 46 25.92 34.44 8.24
C ASN A 46 25.49 32.96 8.20
N SER A 47 26.43 32.02 8.38
CA SER A 47 26.12 30.59 8.44
C SER A 47 25.22 30.24 9.64
N ILE A 48 25.47 30.87 10.80
CA ILE A 48 24.66 30.68 12.00
C ILE A 48 23.28 31.29 11.80
N LEU A 49 23.19 32.53 11.32
CA LEU A 49 21.91 33.20 11.04
C LEU A 49 21.06 32.40 10.05
N GLN A 50 21.66 31.89 8.96
CA GLN A 50 20.96 31.03 8.02
C GLN A 50 20.46 29.74 8.65
N LYS A 51 21.27 29.10 9.50
CA LYS A 51 20.88 27.89 10.21
C LYS A 51 19.70 28.16 11.15
N ARG A 52 19.75 29.23 11.95
CA ARG A 52 18.68 29.63 12.87
C ARG A 52 17.40 29.98 12.14
N LYS A 53 17.49 30.75 11.05
CA LYS A 53 16.34 31.06 10.20
C LYS A 53 15.67 29.79 9.66
N LYS A 54 16.47 28.86 9.15
CA LYS A 54 15.96 27.57 8.66
C LYS A 54 15.28 26.76 9.78
N GLU A 55 15.87 26.71 10.96
CA GLU A 55 15.27 26.04 12.13
C GLU A 55 13.95 26.69 12.55
N HIS A 56 13.88 28.01 12.54
CA HIS A 56 12.67 28.77 12.83
C HIS A 56 11.58 28.52 11.79
N ASP A 57 11.90 28.61 10.50
CA ASP A 57 10.97 28.36 9.40
C ASP A 57 10.43 26.92 9.47
N LEU A 58 11.29 25.93 9.73
CA LEU A 58 10.88 24.54 9.95
C LEU A 58 9.97 24.37 11.18
N ALA A 59 10.23 25.10 12.26
CA ALA A 59 9.41 25.06 13.46
C ALA A 59 8.03 25.70 13.23
N GLU A 60 7.96 26.80 12.49
CA GLU A 60 6.71 27.45 12.10
C GLU A 60 5.90 26.58 11.14
N ASP A 61 6.54 26.00 10.11
CA ASP A 61 5.90 25.05 9.19
C ASP A 61 5.33 23.84 9.94
N ALA A 62 6.09 23.28 10.90
CA ALA A 62 5.62 22.16 11.72
C ALA A 62 4.46 22.55 12.66
N LYS A 63 4.43 23.79 13.18
CA LYS A 63 3.29 24.30 13.96
C LYS A 63 2.06 24.49 13.06
N GLN A 64 2.26 25.07 11.88
CA GLN A 64 1.19 25.31 10.90
C GLN A 64 0.58 23.99 10.42
N GLU A 65 1.40 22.99 10.12
CA GLU A 65 0.94 21.65 9.74
C GLU A 65 0.08 21.01 10.84
N LYS A 66 0.49 21.13 12.11
CA LYS A 66 -0.30 20.65 13.26
C LYS A 66 -1.62 21.39 13.41
N ILE A 67 -1.64 22.69 13.15
CA ILE A 67 -2.87 23.50 13.16
C ILE A 67 -3.80 23.05 12.02
N ASP A 68 -3.25 22.82 10.83
CA ASP A 68 -4.03 22.40 9.66
C ASP A 68 -4.55 20.97 9.79
N GLN A 69 -3.79 20.07 10.42
CA GLN A 69 -4.26 18.74 10.81
C GLN A 69 -5.45 18.84 11.78
N LYS A 70 -5.33 19.63 12.85
CA LYS A 70 -6.45 19.87 13.80
C LYS A 70 -7.67 20.47 13.10
N LYS A 71 -7.48 21.45 12.22
CA LYS A 71 -8.59 22.06 11.45
C LYS A 71 -9.26 21.05 10.53
N LYS A 72 -8.51 20.15 9.88
CA LYS A 72 -9.09 19.08 9.04
C LYS A 72 -9.88 18.07 9.89
N GLU A 73 -9.40 17.76 11.08
CA GLU A 73 -10.09 16.88 12.04
C GLU A 73 -11.38 17.53 12.57
N GLU A 74 -11.35 18.84 12.85
CA GLU A 74 -12.44 19.56 13.51
C GLU A 74 -13.53 20.08 12.53
N PHE A 75 -13.14 20.58 11.35
CA PHE A 75 -14.06 21.21 10.39
C PHE A 75 -14.49 20.30 9.22
N GLY A 76 -13.83 19.15 9.05
CA GLY A 76 -14.17 18.19 8.00
C GLY A 76 -13.88 18.68 6.57
N ARG A 77 -14.58 18.08 5.60
CA ARG A 77 -14.37 18.29 4.15
C ARG A 77 -15.21 19.48 3.66
N VAL A 78 -14.90 20.06 2.51
CA VAL A 78 -15.77 21.06 1.86
C VAL A 78 -16.59 20.37 0.77
N CYS A 79 -17.91 20.61 0.75
CA CYS A 79 -18.78 20.09 -0.30
C CYS A 79 -18.43 20.76 -1.64
N PRO A 80 -18.12 20.00 -2.70
CA PRO A 80 -17.73 20.56 -4.00
C PRO A 80 -18.91 21.24 -4.72
N ASN A 81 -20.15 20.89 -4.39
CA ASN A 81 -21.33 21.46 -5.03
C ASN A 81 -21.77 22.80 -4.42
N CYS A 82 -21.74 22.93 -3.09
CA CYS A 82 -22.28 24.11 -2.40
C CYS A 82 -21.26 24.89 -1.56
N GLY A 83 -20.02 24.41 -1.46
CA GLY A 83 -18.96 25.08 -0.70
C GLY A 83 -19.11 25.05 0.82
N ARG A 84 -20.14 24.40 1.38
CA ARG A 84 -20.30 24.24 2.83
C ARG A 84 -19.29 23.25 3.39
N GLN A 85 -18.81 23.53 4.60
CA GLN A 85 -18.10 22.54 5.39
C GLN A 85 -19.05 21.42 5.80
N ILE A 86 -18.55 20.19 5.70
CA ILE A 86 -19.25 18.97 6.06
C ILE A 86 -18.34 18.15 6.98
N PRO A 87 -18.87 17.56 8.06
CA PRO A 87 -18.09 16.68 8.92
C PRO A 87 -17.40 15.56 8.13
N PRO A 88 -16.24 15.06 8.60
CA PRO A 88 -15.65 13.86 8.01
C PRO A 88 -16.67 12.71 8.07
N MET A 89 -16.69 11.86 7.03
CA MET A 89 -17.63 10.73 6.87
C MET A 89 -19.08 11.11 6.50
N THR A 90 -19.36 12.39 6.25
CA THR A 90 -20.66 12.79 5.69
C THR A 90 -20.84 12.23 4.29
N VAL A 91 -21.78 11.30 4.10
CA VAL A 91 -22.11 10.68 2.81
C VAL A 91 -22.98 11.60 1.95
N LYS A 92 -23.80 12.43 2.57
CA LYS A 92 -24.71 13.34 1.87
C LYS A 92 -24.69 14.71 2.50
N CYS A 93 -24.37 15.73 1.70
CA CYS A 93 -24.44 17.12 2.11
C CYS A 93 -25.90 17.59 2.15
N GLU A 94 -26.20 18.58 3.00
CA GLU A 94 -27.52 19.21 3.09
C GLU A 94 -28.01 19.81 1.76
N CYS A 95 -27.11 20.13 0.84
CA CYS A 95 -27.48 20.58 -0.51
C CYS A 95 -27.97 19.43 -1.43
N GLY A 96 -28.01 18.20 -0.93
CA GLY A 96 -28.41 17.00 -1.67
C GLY A 96 -27.27 16.29 -2.41
N TYR A 97 -26.07 16.87 -2.47
CA TYR A 97 -24.91 16.26 -3.11
C TYR A 97 -24.37 15.07 -2.31
N GLU A 98 -24.21 13.92 -2.96
CA GLU A 98 -23.61 12.72 -2.39
C GLU A 98 -22.09 12.80 -2.52
N ILE A 99 -21.42 12.75 -1.38
CA ILE A 99 -19.97 12.90 -1.26
C ILE A 99 -19.35 11.54 -1.59
N THR A 100 -18.95 11.38 -2.84
CA THR A 100 -18.10 10.26 -3.26
C THR A 100 -16.67 10.46 -2.76
N THR A 101 -15.93 9.36 -2.62
CA THR A 101 -14.50 9.38 -2.27
C THR A 101 -13.70 10.24 -3.26
N PRO A 102 -12.58 10.87 -2.83
CA PRO A 102 -11.79 11.72 -3.71
C PRO A 102 -11.29 10.95 -4.94
N VAL A 103 -11.35 11.57 -6.12
CA VAL A 103 -10.96 10.99 -7.44
C VAL A 103 -9.52 10.45 -7.48
N ASN A 104 -8.67 10.85 -6.51
CA ASN A 104 -7.26 10.44 -6.40
C ASN A 104 -6.97 9.45 -5.26
N SER A 105 -7.98 8.92 -4.56
CA SER A 105 -7.74 7.82 -3.60
C SER A 105 -7.52 6.52 -4.37
N VAL A 106 -6.37 5.87 -4.16
CA VAL A 106 -6.10 4.50 -4.67
C VAL A 106 -7.20 3.58 -4.12
N SER A 107 -7.91 2.89 -5.01
CA SER A 107 -9.02 2.02 -4.58
C SER A 107 -8.49 0.88 -3.71
N SER A 108 -9.30 0.40 -2.79
CA SER A 108 -8.93 -0.76 -1.95
C SER A 108 -8.55 -1.98 -2.82
N VAL A 109 -9.19 -2.11 -3.97
CA VAL A 109 -8.95 -3.18 -4.96
C VAL A 109 -7.61 -3.01 -5.66
N GLN A 110 -7.21 -1.78 -6.02
CA GLN A 110 -5.88 -1.52 -6.57
C GLN A 110 -4.77 -1.91 -5.59
N ILE A 111 -4.96 -1.63 -4.29
CA ILE A 111 -4.03 -2.03 -3.23
C ILE A 111 -3.95 -3.57 -3.14
N LEU A 112 -5.09 -4.25 -3.15
CA LEU A 112 -5.13 -5.72 -3.13
C LEU A 112 -4.43 -6.32 -4.35
N SER A 113 -4.76 -5.83 -5.55
CA SER A 113 -4.16 -6.29 -6.82
C SER A 113 -2.64 -6.12 -6.81
N LYS A 114 -2.16 -4.96 -6.34
CA LYS A 114 -0.73 -4.70 -6.18
C LYS A 114 -0.08 -5.71 -5.22
N LYS A 115 -0.65 -5.92 -4.02
CA LYS A 115 -0.17 -6.91 -3.05
C LYS A 115 -0.11 -8.33 -3.62
N LEU A 116 -1.10 -8.72 -4.43
CA LEU A 116 -1.14 -10.02 -5.09
C LEU A 116 -0.10 -10.19 -6.20
N SER A 117 0.28 -9.09 -6.86
CA SER A 117 1.29 -9.07 -7.92
C SER A 117 2.73 -9.05 -7.38
N GLU A 118 2.95 -8.45 -6.21
CA GLU A 118 4.28 -8.27 -5.58
C GLU A 118 4.70 -9.48 -4.70
N ILE A 119 3.98 -10.60 -4.78
CA ILE A 119 4.28 -11.79 -3.98
C ILE A 119 5.65 -12.34 -4.37
N THR A 120 6.54 -12.40 -3.38
CA THR A 120 7.87 -12.99 -3.49
C THR A 120 8.04 -14.13 -2.50
N LEU A 121 8.88 -15.09 -2.86
CA LEU A 121 9.28 -16.18 -1.98
C LEU A 121 10.36 -15.68 -1.02
N THR A 122 10.25 -16.09 0.23
CA THR A 122 11.27 -15.88 1.25
C THR A 122 12.50 -16.72 0.96
N GLU A 123 13.63 -16.37 1.56
CA GLU A 123 14.87 -17.14 1.42
C GLU A 123 14.74 -18.57 1.97
N SER A 124 13.90 -18.81 2.98
CA SER A 124 13.60 -20.17 3.46
C SER A 124 12.80 -20.97 2.44
N GLU A 125 11.73 -20.40 1.87
CA GLU A 125 10.93 -21.09 0.85
C GLU A 125 11.75 -21.38 -0.42
N LYS A 126 12.64 -20.47 -0.81
CA LYS A 126 13.57 -20.69 -1.93
C LYS A 126 14.51 -21.87 -1.67
N LYS A 127 15.07 -21.97 -0.47
CA LYS A 127 15.92 -23.10 -0.07
C LYS A 127 15.15 -24.42 -0.08
N GLU A 128 13.94 -24.44 0.46
CA GLU A 128 13.08 -25.64 0.43
C GLU A 128 12.76 -26.09 -1.01
N ILE A 129 12.53 -25.14 -1.92
CA ILE A 129 12.35 -25.43 -3.36
C ILE A 129 13.66 -25.94 -3.99
N GLU A 130 14.80 -25.40 -3.58
CA GLU A 130 16.10 -25.79 -4.14
C GLU A 130 16.53 -27.19 -3.70
N GLU A 131 16.26 -27.54 -2.44
CA GLU A 131 16.50 -28.86 -1.83
C GLU A 131 15.51 -29.94 -2.30
N ALA A 132 14.33 -29.54 -2.80
CA ALA A 132 13.34 -30.46 -3.35
C ALA A 132 13.83 -31.17 -4.64
N ALA A 133 13.30 -32.37 -4.89
CA ALA A 133 13.57 -33.10 -6.13
C ALA A 133 13.18 -32.27 -7.37
N PRO A 134 13.94 -32.33 -8.48
CA PRO A 134 13.72 -31.49 -9.67
C PRO A 134 12.28 -31.49 -10.19
N PHE A 135 11.60 -32.64 -10.11
CA PHE A 135 10.22 -32.81 -10.55
C PHE A 135 9.19 -32.12 -9.63
N GLN A 136 9.53 -31.86 -8.36
CA GLN A 136 8.62 -31.26 -7.36
C GLN A 136 8.81 -29.76 -7.21
N LYS A 137 9.94 -29.19 -7.66
CA LYS A 137 10.27 -27.76 -7.48
C LYS A 137 9.16 -26.83 -7.95
N ASN A 138 8.60 -27.10 -9.14
CA ASN A 138 7.53 -26.27 -9.72
C ASN A 138 6.23 -26.38 -8.92
N GLY A 139 5.82 -27.59 -8.52
CA GLY A 139 4.60 -27.78 -7.72
C GLY A 139 4.70 -27.16 -6.34
N LEU A 140 5.87 -27.29 -5.69
CA LEU A 140 6.13 -26.69 -4.39
C LEU A 140 6.16 -25.16 -4.46
N LYS A 141 6.77 -24.59 -5.52
CA LYS A 141 6.75 -23.15 -5.81
C LYS A 141 5.32 -22.62 -6.00
N GLU A 142 4.51 -23.31 -6.81
CA GLU A 142 3.11 -22.94 -7.05
C GLU A 142 2.30 -22.97 -5.75
N LYS A 143 2.54 -23.98 -4.89
CA LYS A 143 1.89 -24.09 -3.58
C LYS A 143 2.22 -22.91 -2.66
N PHE A 144 3.50 -22.56 -2.49
CA PHE A 144 3.89 -21.42 -1.65
C PHE A 144 3.28 -20.10 -2.14
N ILE A 145 3.26 -19.89 -3.47
CA ILE A 145 2.63 -18.70 -4.05
C ILE A 145 1.12 -18.69 -3.79
N ALA A 146 0.45 -19.83 -3.93
CA ALA A 146 -0.98 -19.96 -3.65
C ALA A 146 -1.30 -19.70 -2.18
N ASP A 147 -0.52 -20.26 -1.25
CA ASP A 147 -0.70 -20.07 0.19
C ASP A 147 -0.56 -18.59 0.58
N LYS A 148 0.42 -17.87 0.03
CA LYS A 148 0.54 -16.41 0.24
C LYS A 148 -0.61 -15.61 -0.35
N LYS A 149 -1.10 -15.99 -1.54
CA LYS A 149 -2.28 -15.34 -2.13
C LYS A 149 -3.50 -15.52 -1.23
N ILE A 150 -3.72 -16.74 -0.74
CA ILE A 150 -4.81 -17.07 0.18
C ILE A 150 -4.72 -16.24 1.47
N ASP A 151 -3.52 -16.14 2.06
CA ASP A 151 -3.29 -15.32 3.26
C ASP A 151 -3.61 -13.85 3.00
N ILE A 152 -3.11 -13.28 1.90
CA ILE A 152 -3.39 -11.89 1.52
C ILE A 152 -4.90 -11.65 1.33
N ILE A 153 -5.59 -12.53 0.59
CA ILE A 153 -7.03 -12.38 0.31
C ILE A 153 -7.85 -12.48 1.59
N SER A 154 -7.58 -13.49 2.42
CA SER A 154 -8.34 -13.75 3.63
C SER A 154 -8.16 -12.64 4.67
N THR A 155 -6.94 -12.13 4.82
CA THR A 155 -6.61 -11.05 5.77
C THR A 155 -6.89 -9.64 5.25
N PHE A 156 -7.17 -9.48 3.95
CA PHE A 156 -7.45 -8.16 3.38
C PHE A 156 -8.65 -7.49 4.06
N PRO A 157 -8.60 -6.19 4.41
CA PRO A 157 -9.72 -5.53 5.07
C PRO A 157 -10.98 -5.53 4.19
N VAL A 158 -12.13 -5.76 4.80
CA VAL A 158 -13.43 -5.70 4.11
C VAL A 158 -13.72 -4.24 3.73
N PRO A 159 -13.97 -3.93 2.44
CA PRO A 159 -14.29 -2.56 2.02
C PRO A 159 -15.55 -2.00 2.68
N ASN A 160 -15.60 -0.68 2.83
CA ASN A 160 -16.66 0.02 3.56
C ASN A 160 -17.40 1.10 2.76
N THR A 161 -16.99 1.38 1.52
CA THR A 161 -17.71 2.24 0.58
C THR A 161 -18.49 1.38 -0.40
N LYS A 162 -19.57 1.93 -0.99
CA LYS A 162 -20.37 1.18 -1.98
C LYS A 162 -19.53 0.85 -3.21
N GLU A 163 -18.74 1.82 -3.66
CA GLU A 163 -17.89 1.75 -4.84
C GLU A 163 -16.80 0.69 -4.67
N ASP A 164 -16.07 0.73 -3.54
CA ASP A 164 -15.02 -0.26 -3.27
C ASP A 164 -15.60 -1.68 -3.11
N ILE A 165 -16.82 -1.81 -2.57
CA ILE A 165 -17.51 -3.11 -2.48
C ILE A 165 -17.77 -3.65 -3.89
N ILE A 166 -18.38 -2.86 -4.77
CA ILE A 166 -18.67 -3.29 -6.15
C ILE A 166 -17.40 -3.64 -6.91
N GLU A 167 -16.36 -2.82 -6.79
CA GLU A 167 -15.07 -3.07 -7.44
C GLU A 167 -14.43 -4.37 -6.90
N PHE A 168 -14.53 -4.61 -5.60
CA PHE A 168 -14.02 -5.83 -4.98
C PHE A 168 -14.79 -7.07 -5.47
N LEU A 169 -16.12 -6.99 -5.55
CA LEU A 169 -16.97 -8.08 -6.05
C LEU A 169 -16.61 -8.42 -7.51
N ALA A 170 -16.37 -7.42 -8.34
CA ALA A 170 -15.89 -7.63 -9.71
C ALA A 170 -14.53 -8.38 -9.75
N LEU A 171 -13.57 -7.98 -8.91
CA LEU A 171 -12.26 -8.64 -8.84
C LEU A 171 -12.38 -10.09 -8.33
N SER A 172 -13.19 -10.30 -7.29
CA SER A 172 -13.35 -11.62 -6.66
C SER A 172 -14.08 -12.60 -7.56
N VAL A 173 -15.06 -12.17 -8.36
CA VAL A 173 -15.65 -12.98 -9.44
C VAL A 173 -14.59 -13.44 -10.44
N ALA A 174 -13.66 -12.58 -10.85
CA ALA A 174 -12.56 -12.99 -11.71
C ALA A 174 -11.60 -13.98 -11.00
N GLY A 175 -11.44 -13.85 -9.68
CA GLY A 175 -10.67 -14.75 -8.84
C GLY A 175 -11.28 -16.14 -8.68
N THR A 176 -12.60 -16.23 -8.52
CA THR A 176 -13.37 -17.49 -8.43
C THR A 176 -13.54 -18.16 -9.78
N ASN A 177 -13.77 -17.37 -10.84
CA ASN A 177 -14.08 -17.86 -12.19
C ASN A 177 -12.85 -18.05 -13.08
N LYS A 178 -11.62 -18.01 -12.53
CA LYS A 178 -10.46 -18.54 -13.23
C LYS A 178 -10.68 -20.03 -13.51
N LYS A 179 -11.28 -20.30 -14.68
CA LYS A 179 -11.46 -21.64 -15.21
C LYS A 179 -10.09 -22.29 -15.25
N LEU A 180 -10.00 -23.51 -14.73
CA LEU A 180 -8.98 -24.46 -15.14
C LEU A 180 -8.88 -24.36 -16.66
N GLY A 181 -7.67 -24.41 -17.22
CA GLY A 181 -7.47 -24.65 -18.64
C GLY A 181 -8.07 -26.01 -19.03
N PHE A 182 -9.40 -26.12 -19.10
CA PHE A 182 -10.13 -27.30 -19.54
C PHE A 182 -9.87 -27.56 -21.04
N LEU A 183 -9.40 -26.53 -21.75
CA LEU A 183 -8.90 -26.62 -23.13
C LEU A 183 -7.43 -27.05 -23.26
N ASP A 184 -6.66 -27.14 -22.16
CA ASP A 184 -5.28 -27.68 -22.20
C ASP A 184 -5.23 -29.19 -21.90
N ILE A 185 -6.33 -29.78 -21.41
CA ILE A 185 -6.40 -31.22 -21.08
C ILE A 185 -6.64 -32.08 -22.33
N LYS A 186 -7.29 -31.54 -23.38
CA LYS A 186 -7.60 -32.31 -24.59
C LYS A 186 -6.50 -32.31 -25.67
N ILE A 187 -5.41 -31.56 -25.49
CA ILE A 187 -4.33 -31.45 -26.49
C ILE A 187 -3.00 -31.94 -25.89
N ASN A 188 -2.95 -33.14 -25.30
CA ASN A 188 -1.71 -33.95 -25.33
C ASN A 188 -1.80 -35.41 -24.86
N CYS A 189 -2.97 -35.94 -24.49
CA CYS A 189 -3.07 -37.35 -24.11
C CYS A 189 -3.06 -38.32 -25.31
N TYR A 190 -3.35 -37.87 -26.54
CA TYR A 190 -3.36 -38.76 -27.71
C TYR A 190 -1.96 -38.97 -28.32
N LYS A 191 -1.03 -38.01 -28.17
CA LYS A 191 0.34 -38.12 -28.73
C LYS A 191 1.28 -38.97 -27.87
N MET A 192 0.97 -39.19 -26.59
CA MET A 192 1.79 -40.02 -25.68
C MET A 192 1.44 -41.52 -25.75
N VAL A 193 0.36 -41.91 -26.44
CA VAL A 193 -0.09 -43.31 -26.51
C VAL A 193 0.50 -44.07 -27.71
N ALA A 194 1.19 -43.39 -28.62
CA ALA A 194 1.88 -44.02 -29.74
C ALA A 194 3.40 -43.91 -29.57
N ILE A 195 3.98 -44.79 -28.74
CA ILE A 195 5.23 -45.55 -28.97
C ILE A 195 5.64 -46.27 -27.65
N ALA A 196 5.43 -47.59 -27.68
CA ALA A 196 6.17 -48.67 -27.03
C ALA A 196 6.34 -48.76 -25.48
N GLY A 197 6.07 -49.98 -24.98
CA GLY A 197 7.03 -50.64 -24.07
C GLY A 197 6.60 -50.80 -22.62
N ILE A 198 5.85 -51.87 -22.37
CA ILE A 198 5.43 -52.45 -21.09
C ILE A 198 6.54 -52.38 -20.00
N ILE A 199 6.25 -51.67 -18.88
CA ILE A 199 6.78 -51.77 -17.48
C ILE A 199 7.11 -50.42 -16.80
N ILE A 200 7.37 -49.32 -17.52
CA ILE A 200 7.54 -47.98 -16.91
C ILE A 200 6.23 -47.18 -16.62
N PRO A 201 5.04 -47.49 -17.18
CA PRO A 201 3.91 -46.55 -17.13
C PRO A 201 3.15 -46.54 -15.80
N ILE A 202 3.19 -47.57 -14.95
CA ILE A 202 2.39 -47.54 -13.71
C ILE A 202 2.95 -46.52 -12.70
N VAL A 203 4.28 -46.48 -12.56
CA VAL A 203 4.94 -45.51 -11.68
C VAL A 203 4.85 -44.10 -12.29
N GLY A 204 5.15 -43.94 -13.58
CA GLY A 204 5.02 -42.64 -14.26
C GLY A 204 3.58 -42.09 -14.29
N TRP A 205 2.58 -42.94 -14.42
CA TRP A 205 1.16 -42.56 -14.42
C TRP A 205 0.64 -42.28 -13.00
N MET A 206 1.10 -43.03 -12.00
CA MET A 206 0.80 -42.76 -10.58
C MET A 206 1.47 -41.46 -10.10
N PHE A 207 2.72 -41.21 -10.48
CA PHE A 207 3.43 -39.97 -10.14
C PHE A 207 2.93 -38.76 -10.95
N GLY A 208 2.55 -38.94 -12.22
CA GLY A 208 1.90 -37.91 -13.03
C GLY A 208 0.50 -37.55 -12.51
N ALA A 209 -0.26 -38.54 -12.02
CA ALA A 209 -1.54 -38.31 -11.35
C ALA A 209 -1.36 -37.51 -10.06
N LEU A 210 -0.37 -37.84 -9.21
CA LEU A 210 -0.08 -37.07 -7.99
C LEU A 210 0.28 -35.60 -8.27
N PHE A 211 0.99 -35.32 -9.37
CA PHE A 211 1.34 -33.95 -9.77
C PHE A 211 0.11 -33.14 -10.24
N LEU A 212 -0.78 -33.75 -11.04
CA LEU A 212 -2.03 -33.11 -11.46
C LEU A 212 -2.96 -32.85 -10.27
N ILE A 213 -2.99 -33.78 -9.30
CA ILE A 213 -3.79 -33.64 -8.08
C ILE A 213 -3.29 -32.46 -7.22
N SER A 214 -1.97 -32.28 -7.03
CA SER A 214 -1.45 -31.21 -6.17
C SER A 214 -1.68 -29.80 -6.74
N LYS A 215 -1.54 -29.62 -8.06
CA LYS A 215 -1.85 -28.35 -8.75
C LYS A 215 -3.34 -28.02 -8.63
N SER A 216 -4.20 -29.01 -8.87
CA SER A 216 -5.65 -28.84 -8.72
C SER A 216 -6.04 -28.43 -7.29
N PHE A 217 -5.35 -28.97 -6.27
CA PHE A 217 -5.66 -28.68 -4.87
C PHE A 217 -5.30 -27.26 -4.43
N ALA A 218 -4.16 -26.72 -4.86
CA ALA A 218 -3.77 -25.34 -4.54
C ALA A 218 -4.69 -24.30 -5.21
N GLU A 219 -5.10 -24.56 -6.45
CA GLU A 219 -6.06 -23.72 -7.17
C GLU A 219 -7.45 -23.75 -6.53
N GLU A 220 -7.95 -24.92 -6.13
CA GLU A 220 -9.23 -25.05 -5.42
C GLU A 220 -9.22 -24.31 -4.07
N LYS A 221 -8.14 -24.40 -3.30
CA LYS A 221 -7.98 -23.61 -2.07
C LYS A 221 -8.02 -22.10 -2.34
N LEU A 222 -7.36 -21.65 -3.40
CA LEU A 222 -7.35 -20.24 -3.77
C LEU A 222 -8.75 -19.75 -4.18
N LYS A 223 -9.50 -20.54 -4.95
CA LYS A 223 -10.91 -20.24 -5.29
C LYS A 223 -11.79 -20.17 -4.05
N LYS A 224 -11.62 -21.12 -3.13
CA LYS A 224 -12.35 -21.14 -1.84
C LYS A 224 -12.08 -19.88 -1.03
N ALA A 225 -10.82 -19.43 -0.95
CA ALA A 225 -10.47 -18.19 -0.26
C ALA A 225 -11.12 -16.96 -0.91
N TRP A 226 -11.15 -16.89 -2.24
CA TRP A 226 -11.87 -15.83 -2.95
C TRP A 226 -13.38 -15.86 -2.69
N ARG A 227 -13.99 -17.06 -2.66
CA ARG A 227 -15.43 -17.22 -2.38
C ARG A 227 -15.78 -16.79 -0.96
N GLU A 228 -15.03 -17.29 0.03
CA GLU A 228 -15.24 -16.91 1.43
C GLU A 228 -15.09 -15.39 1.63
N LYS A 229 -14.12 -14.77 0.95
CA LYS A 229 -13.94 -13.32 1.03
C LYS A 229 -15.04 -12.55 0.31
N PHE A 230 -15.48 -13.04 -0.84
CA PHE A 230 -16.64 -12.50 -1.57
C PHE A 230 -17.88 -12.49 -0.67
N ASP A 231 -18.18 -13.62 0.00
CA ASP A 231 -19.35 -13.73 0.88
C ASP A 231 -19.28 -12.74 2.06
N GLN A 232 -18.07 -12.53 2.63
CA GLN A 232 -17.86 -11.51 3.66
C GLN A 232 -18.16 -10.09 3.15
N VAL A 233 -17.67 -9.75 1.94
CA VAL A 233 -17.89 -8.44 1.32
C VAL A 233 -19.36 -8.26 0.95
N MET A 234 -20.02 -9.29 0.43
CA MET A 234 -21.46 -9.31 0.15
C MET A 234 -22.28 -9.04 1.40
N SER A 235 -22.00 -9.77 2.49
CA SER A 235 -22.68 -9.57 3.78
C SER A 235 -22.52 -8.12 4.28
N LYS A 236 -21.32 -7.55 4.14
CA LYS A 236 -21.08 -6.14 4.44
C LYS A 236 -21.89 -5.21 3.54
N GLY A 237 -21.91 -5.46 2.23
CA GLY A 237 -22.70 -4.70 1.25
C GLY A 237 -24.18 -4.70 1.60
N ARG A 238 -24.75 -5.87 1.93
CA ARG A 238 -26.15 -6.02 2.36
C ARG A 238 -26.47 -5.28 3.67
N SER A 239 -25.48 -5.16 4.57
CA SER A 239 -25.65 -4.43 5.85
C SER A 239 -25.64 -2.91 5.70
N LEU A 240 -25.07 -2.37 4.61
CA LEU A 240 -25.09 -0.93 4.34
C LEU A 240 -26.49 -0.53 3.89
N ARG A 241 -26.96 0.65 4.32
CA ARG A 241 -28.20 1.24 3.77
C ARG A 241 -27.99 1.57 2.29
N GLY A 242 -28.34 0.62 1.43
CA GLY A 242 -28.30 0.73 -0.02
C GLY A 242 -29.54 1.45 -0.57
N ASP A 243 -29.32 2.19 -1.65
CA ASP A 243 -30.34 2.60 -2.59
C ASP A 243 -30.68 1.42 -3.54
N ALA A 244 -31.82 1.49 -4.23
CA ALA A 244 -32.33 0.37 -5.03
C ALA A 244 -31.37 -0.06 -6.16
N GLU A 245 -30.50 0.84 -6.65
CA GLU A 245 -29.49 0.54 -7.65
C GLU A 245 -28.36 -0.32 -7.08
N PHE A 246 -27.81 0.05 -5.93
CA PHE A 246 -26.76 -0.72 -5.26
C PHE A 246 -27.24 -2.13 -4.91
N THR A 247 -28.47 -2.29 -4.44
CA THR A 247 -29.04 -3.63 -4.17
C THR A 247 -29.08 -4.51 -5.42
N LYS A 248 -29.49 -3.97 -6.57
CA LYS A 248 -29.50 -4.71 -7.85
C LYS A 248 -28.10 -5.13 -8.29
N GLN A 249 -27.10 -4.28 -8.05
CA GLN A 249 -25.71 -4.64 -8.36
C GLN A 249 -25.22 -5.79 -7.48
N LEU A 250 -25.55 -5.80 -6.18
CA LEU A 250 -25.25 -6.93 -5.31
C LEU A 250 -25.93 -8.21 -5.80
N ASP A 251 -27.22 -8.15 -6.14
CA ASP A 251 -27.97 -9.30 -6.68
C ASP A 251 -27.32 -9.85 -7.97
N TYR A 252 -26.85 -8.95 -8.84
CA TYR A 252 -26.13 -9.33 -10.06
C TYR A 252 -24.84 -10.11 -9.75
N TYR A 253 -23.98 -9.61 -8.87
CA TYR A 253 -22.73 -10.32 -8.54
C TYR A 253 -22.96 -11.65 -7.83
N GLU A 254 -23.99 -11.74 -6.99
CA GLU A 254 -24.39 -12.98 -6.34
C GLU A 254 -24.80 -14.03 -7.37
N SER A 255 -25.63 -13.65 -8.35
CA SER A 255 -26.07 -14.55 -9.42
C SER A 255 -24.93 -15.12 -10.26
N ILE A 256 -23.86 -14.35 -10.50
CA ILE A 256 -22.69 -14.81 -11.28
C ILE A 256 -21.94 -15.96 -10.60
N LEU A 257 -22.04 -16.10 -9.27
CA LEU A 257 -21.34 -17.16 -8.51
C LEU A 257 -22.24 -18.35 -8.14
N GLU A 258 -23.53 -18.26 -8.40
CA GLU A 258 -24.48 -19.36 -8.25
C GLU A 258 -24.61 -20.21 -9.52
N GLU A 259 -24.22 -19.68 -10.68
CA GLU A 259 -24.08 -20.40 -11.97
C GLU A 259 -22.78 -21.20 -12.09
#